data_AF-A0A0R3IE40-F1
#
_entry.id   AF-A0A0R3IE40-F1
#
_cell.length_a   1.000
_cell.length_b   1.000
_cell.length_c   1.000
_cell.angle_alpha   90.00
_cell.angle_beta   90.00
_cell.angle_gamma   90.00
#
_symmetry.space_group_name_H-M   'P 1'
#
loop_
_entity.id
_entity.type
_entity.pdbx_description
1 polymer ?
#
loop_
_entity_poly.entity_id
_entity_poly.type
_entity_poly.pdbx_seq_one_letter_code
_entity_poly.pdbx_strand_id
1 'polypeptide(L)'
;MTVRAALRPGTLSPERQVPVSIDRPEYVGKSEVAEAIGEPYVQTPEVVEKMRVAGRIAAQALALAGEAVAPGVTTDELDRIAHDYMVSQGAYPSTLGYKGFPKSCCTSLNEIICHGIPDSTVIEDGDIVNIDVTAYIDGVHGDTNATFLAGNVSEEHRLLVDRTREATMRAINAVKPGRALSVVGRVIEAYAKRFGYNVVRSFTGHGVGPTFHNGLIVPHYDDPNLDIVIEPGMTFTIEPMINLGSLDYEIWDDTWTVATTDKQWTAQFEHTMVVTDDGVEILTLP
;
A
#
# COMPACT_ATOMS: atom_id res chain seq x y z
N MET A 1 -8.51 16.01 -24.28
CA MET A 1 -7.49 15.96 -23.22
C MET A 1 -6.28 15.25 -23.80
N THR A 2 -5.10 15.87 -23.74
CA THR A 2 -3.86 15.20 -24.13
C THR A 2 -3.63 14.03 -23.16
N VAL A 3 -3.50 12.83 -23.69
CA VAL A 3 -3.16 11.64 -22.89
C VAL A 3 -1.77 11.90 -22.29
N ARG A 4 -1.64 11.81 -20.97
CA ARG A 4 -0.36 11.88 -20.25
C ARG A 4 0.63 10.92 -20.89
N ALA A 5 1.84 11.39 -21.18
CA ALA A 5 2.89 10.52 -21.71
C ALA A 5 3.28 9.48 -20.65
N ALA A 6 3.66 8.28 -21.08
CA ALA A 6 4.14 7.26 -20.17
C ALA A 6 5.33 7.77 -19.33
N LEU A 7 5.28 7.48 -18.04
CA LEU A 7 6.23 7.93 -17.04
C LEU A 7 7.60 7.29 -17.28
N ARG A 8 8.61 7.98 -16.77
CA ARG A 8 10.01 7.56 -16.74
C ARG A 8 10.60 7.97 -15.40
N PRO A 9 11.64 7.27 -14.91
CA PRO A 9 12.33 7.68 -13.69
C PRO A 9 12.79 9.14 -13.79
N GLY A 10 12.48 9.91 -12.75
CA GLY A 10 13.01 11.23 -12.48
C GLY A 10 14.37 11.17 -11.77
N THR A 11 14.79 12.32 -11.23
CA THR A 11 16.02 12.44 -10.45
C THR A 11 15.70 12.28 -8.96
N LEU A 12 16.43 11.40 -8.27
CA LEU A 12 16.30 11.22 -6.82
C LEU A 12 16.97 12.35 -6.05
N SER A 13 16.29 12.89 -5.04
CA SER A 13 16.93 13.70 -4.00
C SER A 13 17.71 12.81 -3.00
N PRO A 14 18.66 13.37 -2.23
CA PRO A 14 19.37 12.62 -1.18
C PRO A 14 18.43 11.97 -0.17
N GLU A 15 18.88 10.85 0.42
CA GLU A 15 18.14 10.13 1.45
C GLU A 15 17.85 11.02 2.68
N ARG A 16 16.59 11.00 3.14
CA ARG A 16 16.15 11.79 4.29
C ARG A 16 16.62 11.16 5.60
N GLN A 17 16.98 11.99 6.57
CA GLN A 17 17.58 11.54 7.82
C GLN A 17 16.51 11.32 8.90
N VAL A 18 16.54 10.15 9.53
CA VAL A 18 15.72 9.85 10.71
C VAL A 18 16.57 10.05 11.98
N PRO A 19 16.10 10.84 12.98
CA PRO A 19 16.81 11.03 14.25
C PRO A 19 17.28 9.72 14.89
N VAL A 20 18.47 9.73 15.51
CA VAL A 20 19.04 8.55 16.17
C VAL A 20 18.20 8.05 17.35
N SER A 21 17.35 8.91 17.93
CA SER A 21 16.45 8.59 19.04
C SER A 21 15.21 7.80 18.63
N ILE A 22 14.90 7.69 17.33
CA ILE A 22 13.78 6.88 16.83
C ILE A 22 14.29 5.46 16.63
N ASP A 23 13.53 4.50 17.18
CA ASP A 23 13.81 3.08 17.04
C ASP A 23 13.69 2.66 15.57
N ARG A 24 14.62 1.81 15.13
CA ARG A 24 14.71 1.35 13.73
C ARG A 24 14.25 -0.10 13.64
N PRO A 25 13.52 -0.47 12.58
CA PRO A 25 13.25 -1.86 12.29
C PRO A 25 14.55 -2.59 11.92
N GLU A 26 14.53 -3.92 12.01
CA GLU A 26 15.74 -4.73 12.05
C GLU A 26 16.61 -4.62 10.78
N TYR A 27 16.01 -4.36 9.63
CA TYR A 27 16.68 -4.35 8.33
C TYR A 27 17.50 -3.09 8.06
N VAL A 28 17.32 -2.02 8.84
CA VAL A 28 18.00 -0.75 8.56
C VAL A 28 19.51 -0.92 8.70
N GLY A 29 20.24 -0.71 7.59
CA GLY A 29 21.67 -0.92 7.50
C GLY A 29 22.11 -2.36 7.25
N LYS A 30 21.19 -3.27 6.90
CA LYS A 30 21.48 -4.67 6.52
C LYS A 30 21.25 -4.91 5.04
N SER A 31 21.89 -5.95 4.50
CA SER A 31 21.69 -6.41 3.12
C SER A 31 20.51 -7.35 2.94
N GLU A 32 20.01 -7.92 4.03
CA GLU A 32 18.91 -8.88 4.06
C GLU A 32 17.85 -8.41 5.05
N VAL A 33 16.61 -8.83 4.80
CA VAL A 33 15.45 -8.57 5.63
C VAL A 33 14.90 -9.88 6.16
N ALA A 34 14.60 -9.92 7.46
CA ALA A 34 13.89 -11.01 8.09
C ALA A 34 12.39 -10.97 7.74
N GLU A 35 12.01 -11.54 6.61
CA GLU A 35 10.61 -11.80 6.25
C GLU A 35 10.22 -13.25 6.58
N ALA A 36 8.92 -13.49 6.84
CA ALA A 36 8.36 -14.83 7.01
C ALA A 36 9.13 -15.75 7.99
N ILE A 37 9.59 -15.19 9.11
CA ILE A 37 10.43 -15.88 10.10
C ILE A 37 9.67 -16.85 11.02
N GLY A 38 8.42 -17.19 10.66
CA GLY A 38 7.57 -18.12 11.42
C GLY A 38 6.88 -17.49 12.62
N GLU A 39 6.71 -16.17 12.64
CA GLU A 39 5.87 -15.51 13.64
C GLU A 39 4.39 -15.88 13.45
N PRO A 40 3.59 -15.95 14.54
CA PRO A 40 2.16 -16.23 14.43
C PRO A 40 1.42 -15.14 13.63
N TYR A 41 0.46 -15.54 12.79
CA TYR A 41 -0.44 -14.58 12.14
C TYR A 41 -1.41 -13.94 13.12
N VAL A 42 -1.78 -14.67 14.18
CA VAL A 42 -2.62 -14.19 15.29
C VAL A 42 -1.75 -13.44 16.29
N GLN A 43 -2.03 -12.15 16.45
CA GLN A 43 -1.31 -11.27 17.37
C GLN A 43 -1.95 -11.24 18.75
N THR A 44 -1.13 -10.96 19.78
CA THR A 44 -1.65 -10.73 21.12
C THR A 44 -2.37 -9.37 21.19
N PRO A 45 -3.32 -9.17 22.13
CA PRO A 45 -3.99 -7.88 22.29
C PRO A 45 -3.02 -6.69 22.51
N GLU A 46 -1.87 -6.93 23.14
CA GLU A 46 -0.83 -5.91 23.34
C GLU A 46 -0.17 -5.49 22.02
N VAL A 47 0.15 -6.46 21.15
CA VAL A 47 0.71 -6.17 19.82
C VAL A 47 -0.31 -5.42 18.98
N VAL A 48 -1.57 -5.83 19.00
CA VAL A 48 -2.66 -5.15 18.26
C VAL A 48 -2.83 -3.70 18.72
N GLU A 49 -2.71 -3.41 20.03
CA GLU A 49 -2.81 -2.03 20.52
C GLU A 49 -1.66 -1.15 20.01
N LYS A 50 -0.44 -1.68 19.95
CA LYS A 50 0.69 -0.97 19.31
C LYS A 50 0.45 -0.76 17.83
N MET A 51 -0.12 -1.75 17.14
CA MET A 51 -0.47 -1.62 15.72
C MET A 51 -1.55 -0.56 15.48
N ARG A 52 -2.50 -0.33 16.41
CA ARG A 52 -3.44 0.79 16.32
C ARG A 52 -2.74 2.14 16.34
N VAL A 53 -1.64 2.27 17.07
CA VAL A 53 -0.83 3.50 17.10
C VAL A 53 -0.07 3.65 15.78
N ALA A 54 0.64 2.61 15.35
CA ALA A 54 1.39 2.62 14.08
C ALA A 54 0.46 2.91 12.88
N GLY A 55 -0.67 2.22 12.81
CA GLY A 55 -1.65 2.37 11.73
C GLY A 55 -2.27 3.76 11.67
N ARG A 56 -2.57 4.38 12.82
CA ARG A 56 -3.06 5.77 12.87
C ARG A 56 -2.02 6.78 12.40
N ILE A 57 -0.75 6.59 12.79
CA ILE A 57 0.35 7.44 12.31
C ILE A 57 0.50 7.34 10.79
N ALA A 58 0.49 6.11 10.24
CA ALA A 58 0.54 5.88 8.80
C ALA A 58 -0.66 6.52 8.07
N ALA A 59 -1.88 6.34 8.59
CA ALA A 59 -3.09 6.91 8.01
C ALA A 59 -3.08 8.45 8.00
N GLN A 60 -2.56 9.08 9.06
CA GLN A 60 -2.43 10.53 9.14
C GLN A 60 -1.32 11.08 8.23
N ALA A 61 -0.19 10.36 8.11
CA ALA A 61 0.85 10.68 7.13
C ALA A 61 0.31 10.64 5.70
N LEU A 62 -0.42 9.56 5.37
CA LEU A 62 -1.08 9.37 4.09
C LEU A 62 -2.09 10.49 3.81
N ALA A 63 -2.91 10.87 4.79
CA ALA A 63 -3.88 11.96 4.64
C ALA A 63 -3.19 13.29 4.33
N LEU A 64 -2.12 13.64 5.06
CA LEU A 64 -1.38 14.88 4.84
C LEU A 64 -0.67 14.92 3.49
N ALA A 65 -0.03 13.82 3.07
CA ALA A 65 0.57 13.72 1.75
C ALA A 65 -0.50 13.79 0.65
N GLY A 66 -1.64 13.13 0.86
CA GLY A 66 -2.80 13.17 -0.04
C GLY A 66 -3.39 14.56 -0.23
N GLU A 67 -3.47 15.39 0.82
CA GLU A 67 -3.90 16.79 0.74
C GLU A 67 -3.00 17.66 -0.14
N ALA A 68 -1.72 17.27 -0.29
CA ALA A 68 -0.76 17.97 -1.12
C ALA A 68 -0.77 17.51 -2.59
N VAL A 69 -1.55 16.49 -2.96
CA VAL A 69 -1.64 16.03 -4.35
C VAL A 69 -2.31 17.09 -5.22
N ALA A 70 -1.50 17.78 -6.02
CA ALA A 70 -1.94 18.82 -6.94
C ALA A 70 -0.99 18.93 -8.15
N PRO A 71 -1.48 19.40 -9.31
CA PRO A 71 -0.63 19.69 -10.45
C PRO A 71 0.51 20.65 -10.09
N GLY A 72 1.74 20.30 -10.48
CA GLY A 72 2.96 21.07 -10.17
C GLY A 72 3.73 20.60 -8.93
N VAL A 73 3.16 19.71 -8.10
CA VAL A 73 3.86 19.09 -6.96
C VAL A 73 4.67 17.89 -7.44
N THR A 74 5.85 17.65 -6.85
CA THR A 74 6.67 16.47 -7.16
C THR A 74 6.35 15.30 -6.25
N THR A 75 6.56 14.07 -6.72
CA THR A 75 6.45 12.88 -5.87
C THR A 75 7.42 12.92 -4.67
N ASP A 76 8.63 13.45 -4.85
CA ASP A 76 9.59 13.66 -3.74
C ASP A 76 9.09 14.63 -2.64
N GLU A 77 8.15 15.54 -2.98
CA GLU A 77 7.53 16.44 -2.00
C GLU A 77 6.46 15.71 -1.18
N LEU A 78 5.72 14.79 -1.81
CA LEU A 78 4.79 13.90 -1.09
C LEU A 78 5.54 13.00 -0.10
N ASP A 79 6.67 12.44 -0.53
CA ASP A 79 7.58 11.69 0.34
C ASP A 79 8.08 12.53 1.52
N ARG A 80 8.47 13.79 1.27
CA ARG A 80 8.87 14.70 2.35
C ARG A 80 7.78 14.86 3.39
N ILE A 81 6.54 15.08 2.96
CA ILE A 81 5.41 15.31 3.86
C ILE A 81 5.14 14.07 4.71
N ALA A 82 5.10 12.88 4.10
CA ALA A 82 4.92 11.63 4.81
C ALA A 82 6.08 11.35 5.79
N HIS A 83 7.33 11.54 5.35
CA HIS A 83 8.53 11.39 6.16
C HIS A 83 8.50 12.31 7.38
N ASP A 84 8.35 13.62 7.17
CA ASP A 84 8.40 14.62 8.22
C ASP A 84 7.30 14.37 9.27
N TYR A 85 6.10 13.96 8.82
CA TYR A 85 5.02 13.60 9.73
C TYR A 85 5.37 12.37 10.59
N MET A 86 5.74 11.24 9.98
CA MET A 86 6.07 10.02 10.71
C MET A 86 7.20 10.26 11.72
N VAL A 87 8.26 10.95 11.30
CA VAL A 87 9.38 11.32 12.18
C VAL A 87 8.92 12.23 13.32
N SER A 88 8.02 13.19 13.07
CA SER A 88 7.46 14.05 14.13
C SER A 88 6.65 13.28 15.18
N GLN A 89 6.09 12.12 14.81
CA GLN A 89 5.36 11.22 15.71
C GLN A 89 6.29 10.20 16.40
N GLY A 90 7.60 10.27 16.16
CA GLY A 90 8.56 9.32 16.70
C GLY A 90 8.56 7.95 15.99
N ALA A 91 7.91 7.85 14.82
CA ALA A 91 7.87 6.64 14.02
C ALA A 91 8.95 6.64 12.93
N TYR A 92 9.45 5.46 12.61
CA TYR A 92 10.35 5.24 11.48
C TYR A 92 9.54 4.94 10.20
N PRO A 93 9.82 5.58 9.05
CA PRO A 93 9.21 5.21 7.77
C PRO A 93 9.70 3.84 7.31
N SER A 94 8.85 2.81 7.33
CA SER A 94 9.29 1.41 7.18
C SER A 94 9.93 1.13 5.81
N THR A 95 9.46 1.78 4.75
CA THR A 95 10.04 1.60 3.42
C THR A 95 11.49 2.08 3.34
N LEU A 96 11.92 3.03 4.19
CA LEU A 96 13.25 3.62 4.13
C LEU A 96 14.35 2.61 4.52
N GLY A 97 15.12 2.19 3.52
CA GLY A 97 16.17 1.18 3.65
C GLY A 97 15.67 -0.26 3.52
N TYR A 98 14.36 -0.49 3.34
CA TYR A 98 13.79 -1.83 3.17
C TYR A 98 14.30 -2.48 1.89
N LYS A 99 15.12 -3.54 1.99
CA LYS A 99 15.80 -4.16 0.83
C LYS A 99 16.53 -3.14 -0.05
N GLY A 100 16.98 -2.02 0.51
CA GLY A 100 17.63 -0.92 -0.21
C GLY A 100 16.68 0.08 -0.88
N PHE A 101 15.37 0.08 -0.59
CA PHE A 101 14.45 1.10 -1.07
C PHE A 101 14.85 2.49 -0.52
N PRO A 102 14.92 3.54 -1.36
CA PRO A 102 15.62 4.79 -1.00
C PRO A 102 14.73 5.89 -0.41
N LYS A 103 13.44 5.65 -0.22
CA LYS A 103 12.44 6.67 0.15
C LYS A 103 11.54 6.19 1.30
N SER A 104 10.74 7.11 1.84
CA SER A 104 9.95 6.94 3.06
C SER A 104 8.48 6.57 2.80
N CYS A 105 8.05 6.64 1.54
CA CYS A 105 6.77 6.14 1.05
C CYS A 105 6.95 5.67 -0.41
N CYS A 106 5.95 5.00 -0.97
CA CYS A 106 5.87 4.80 -2.42
C CYS A 106 4.92 5.83 -3.04
N THR A 107 5.18 6.24 -4.27
CA THR A 107 4.27 7.10 -5.06
C THR A 107 4.09 6.50 -6.45
N SER A 108 2.93 5.91 -6.70
CA SER A 108 2.64 5.17 -7.93
C SER A 108 1.58 5.92 -8.74
N LEU A 109 2.01 6.55 -9.83
CA LEU A 109 1.14 7.35 -10.69
C LEU A 109 0.63 6.52 -11.87
N ASN A 110 -0.63 6.73 -12.25
CA ASN A 110 -1.18 6.31 -13.53
C ASN A 110 -0.96 4.83 -13.88
N GLU A 111 0.03 4.48 -14.71
CA GLU A 111 0.36 3.11 -15.11
C GLU A 111 1.29 2.35 -14.14
N ILE A 112 1.79 3.02 -13.10
CA ILE A 112 2.62 2.40 -12.06
C ILE A 112 1.71 1.66 -11.09
N ILE A 113 1.86 0.33 -11.04
CA ILE A 113 1.07 -0.60 -10.23
C ILE A 113 1.35 -0.39 -8.74
N CYS A 114 2.62 -0.46 -8.35
CA CYS A 114 3.06 -0.28 -6.97
C CYS A 114 4.57 0.04 -6.93
N HIS A 115 5.05 0.38 -5.74
CA HIS A 115 6.46 0.61 -5.42
C HIS A 115 7.16 1.69 -6.27
N GLY A 116 6.41 2.65 -6.83
CA GLY A 116 7.02 3.80 -7.50
C GLY A 116 7.88 4.59 -6.52
N ILE A 117 9.14 4.86 -6.90
CA ILE A 117 10.08 5.61 -6.05
C ILE A 117 9.81 7.11 -6.18
N PRO A 118 9.53 7.83 -5.07
CA PRO A 118 9.44 9.29 -5.08
C PRO A 118 10.70 9.97 -5.63
N ASP A 119 10.51 10.89 -6.58
CA ASP A 119 11.56 11.53 -7.35
C ASP A 119 11.14 12.93 -7.86
N SER A 120 11.88 13.47 -8.83
CA SER A 120 11.57 14.78 -9.43
C SER A 120 10.36 14.79 -10.38
N THR A 121 9.59 13.70 -10.49
CA THR A 121 8.40 13.62 -11.34
C THR A 121 7.36 14.60 -10.86
N VAL A 122 6.94 15.50 -11.75
CA VAL A 122 5.90 16.49 -11.48
C VAL A 122 4.54 15.88 -11.82
N ILE A 123 3.61 15.98 -10.86
CA ILE A 123 2.21 15.62 -11.02
C ILE A 123 1.56 16.60 -12.00
N GLU A 124 0.84 16.10 -13.00
CA GLU A 124 0.12 16.89 -14.00
C GLU A 124 -1.40 16.91 -13.75
N ASP A 125 -2.09 17.88 -14.34
CA ASP A 125 -3.55 17.94 -14.32
C ASP A 125 -4.14 16.71 -15.02
N GLY A 126 -4.93 15.95 -14.28
CA GLY A 126 -5.57 14.72 -14.74
C GLY A 126 -4.91 13.43 -14.27
N ASP A 127 -3.75 13.49 -13.62
CA ASP A 127 -3.09 12.31 -13.03
C ASP A 127 -3.87 11.72 -11.85
N ILE A 128 -3.68 10.42 -11.61
CA ILE A 128 -4.00 9.79 -10.33
C ILE A 128 -2.71 9.35 -9.65
N VAL A 129 -2.66 9.45 -8.33
CA VAL A 129 -1.45 9.21 -7.54
C VAL A 129 -1.79 8.29 -6.37
N ASN A 130 -1.33 7.04 -6.39
CA ASN A 130 -1.30 6.23 -5.17
C ASN A 130 -0.11 6.67 -4.30
N ILE A 131 -0.36 6.85 -3.00
CA ILE A 131 0.69 7.05 -2.00
C ILE A 131 0.58 5.90 -1.01
N ASP A 132 1.69 5.21 -0.78
CA ASP A 132 1.78 4.05 0.09
C ASP A 132 2.69 4.32 1.28
N VAL A 133 2.14 4.23 2.49
CA VAL A 133 2.79 4.67 3.73
C VAL A 133 2.73 3.58 4.79
N THR A 134 3.91 3.22 5.28
CA THR A 134 4.07 2.27 6.38
C THR A 134 4.86 2.90 7.53
N ALA A 135 4.26 3.01 8.72
CA ALA A 135 4.93 3.53 9.92
C ALA A 135 5.41 2.39 10.83
N TYR A 136 6.61 2.51 11.40
CA TYR A 136 7.15 1.61 12.42
C TYR A 136 7.33 2.34 13.75
N ILE A 137 6.69 1.83 14.80
CA ILE A 137 6.81 2.35 16.17
C ILE A 137 6.54 1.24 17.18
N ASP A 138 7.21 1.28 18.33
CA ASP A 138 7.04 0.32 19.44
C ASP A 138 7.18 -1.17 19.02
N GLY A 139 7.99 -1.43 17.99
CA GLY A 139 8.29 -2.78 17.52
C GLY A 139 7.31 -3.35 16.52
N VAL A 140 6.38 -2.57 15.96
CA VAL A 140 5.38 -3.02 14.98
C VAL A 140 5.20 -2.05 13.82
N HIS A 141 4.68 -2.56 12.71
CA HIS A 141 4.35 -1.83 11.49
C HIS A 141 2.83 -1.56 11.40
N GLY A 142 2.47 -0.45 10.76
CA GLY A 142 1.10 -0.17 10.30
C GLY A 142 1.14 0.35 8.87
N ASP A 143 0.37 -0.29 7.98
CA ASP A 143 0.50 -0.15 6.53
C ASP A 143 -0.81 0.25 5.84
N THR A 144 -0.73 1.24 4.95
CA THR A 144 -1.91 1.76 4.24
C THR A 144 -1.53 2.62 3.04
N ASN A 145 -2.40 2.57 2.03
CA ASN A 145 -2.26 3.35 0.82
C ASN A 145 -3.63 3.80 0.28
N ALA A 146 -3.62 4.86 -0.52
CA ALA A 146 -4.80 5.34 -1.22
C ALA A 146 -4.42 6.04 -2.53
N THR A 147 -5.29 5.94 -3.53
CA THR A 147 -5.16 6.71 -4.78
C THR A 147 -5.91 8.04 -4.72
N PHE A 148 -5.19 9.13 -4.97
CA PHE A 148 -5.66 10.52 -4.99
C PHE A 148 -5.81 11.05 -6.42
N LEU A 149 -6.65 12.06 -6.60
CA LEU A 149 -6.94 12.70 -7.88
C LEU A 149 -6.21 14.04 -7.99
N ALA A 150 -5.42 14.27 -9.04
CA ALA A 150 -4.76 15.55 -9.28
C ALA A 150 -5.54 16.40 -10.30
N GLY A 151 -6.21 17.45 -9.81
CA GLY A 151 -6.93 18.39 -10.67
C GLY A 151 -8.10 17.76 -11.44
N ASN A 152 -8.17 17.97 -12.75
CA ASN A 152 -9.30 17.58 -13.61
C ASN A 152 -9.14 16.16 -14.18
N VAL A 153 -9.26 15.15 -13.32
CA VAL A 153 -9.20 13.74 -13.72
C VAL A 153 -10.42 13.33 -14.56
N SER A 154 -10.18 12.55 -15.62
CA SER A 154 -11.23 12.02 -16.51
C SER A 154 -12.24 11.15 -15.75
N GLU A 155 -13.47 11.03 -16.26
CA GLU A 155 -14.49 10.17 -15.64
C GLU A 155 -14.04 8.71 -15.55
N GLU A 156 -13.35 8.20 -16.57
CA GLU A 156 -12.82 6.83 -16.61
C GLU A 156 -11.86 6.56 -15.45
N HIS A 157 -10.88 7.45 -15.24
CA HIS A 157 -9.88 7.28 -14.17
C HIS A 157 -10.46 7.56 -12.79
N ARG A 158 -11.44 8.48 -12.66
CA ARG A 158 -12.20 8.66 -11.41
C ARG A 158 -12.98 7.40 -11.04
N LEU A 159 -13.64 6.78 -12.02
CA LEU A 159 -14.38 5.53 -11.82
C LEU A 159 -13.45 4.37 -11.47
N LEU A 160 -12.24 4.30 -12.05
CA LEU A 160 -11.21 3.33 -11.65
C LEU A 160 -10.91 3.47 -10.16
N VAL A 161 -10.55 4.67 -9.70
CA VAL A 161 -10.24 4.95 -8.29
C VAL A 161 -11.41 4.60 -7.36
N ASP A 162 -12.63 5.05 -7.67
CA ASP A 162 -13.80 4.78 -6.85
C ASP A 162 -14.13 3.28 -6.77
N ARG A 163 -13.99 2.55 -7.89
CA ARG A 163 -14.26 1.11 -7.94
C ARG A 163 -13.18 0.31 -7.23
N THR A 164 -11.91 0.71 -7.27
CA THR A 164 -10.86 0.06 -6.48
C THR A 164 -11.10 0.24 -4.99
N ARG A 165 -11.44 1.45 -4.55
CA ARG A 165 -11.81 1.72 -3.14
C ARG A 165 -13.00 0.87 -2.70
N GLU A 166 -14.05 0.81 -3.52
CA GLU A 166 -15.24 0.01 -3.23
C GLU A 166 -14.94 -1.51 -3.22
N ALA A 167 -14.09 -2.00 -4.12
CA ALA A 167 -13.64 -3.40 -4.13
C ALA A 167 -12.92 -3.76 -2.81
N THR A 168 -12.00 -2.89 -2.37
CA THR A 168 -11.25 -3.01 -1.12
C THR A 168 -12.21 -3.10 0.07
N MET A 169 -13.12 -2.13 0.21
CA MET A 169 -14.08 -2.11 1.32
C MET A 169 -15.05 -3.29 1.31
N ARG A 170 -15.46 -3.77 0.13
CA ARG A 170 -16.28 -4.99 0.03
C ARG A 170 -15.54 -6.22 0.54
N ALA A 171 -14.25 -6.34 0.21
CA ALA A 171 -13.41 -7.45 0.66
C ALA A 171 -13.21 -7.42 2.18
N ILE A 172 -12.90 -6.25 2.74
CA ILE A 172 -12.81 -6.03 4.19
C ILE A 172 -14.11 -6.47 4.89
N ASN A 173 -15.26 -6.00 4.41
CA ASN A 173 -16.57 -6.37 4.97
C ASN A 173 -16.90 -7.89 4.86
N ALA A 174 -16.20 -8.63 4.00
CA ALA A 174 -16.37 -10.06 3.86
C ALA A 174 -15.51 -10.88 4.84
N VAL A 175 -14.50 -10.27 5.47
CA VAL A 175 -13.64 -10.88 6.49
C VAL A 175 -14.45 -11.17 7.73
N LYS A 176 -14.49 -12.46 8.12
CA LYS A 176 -15.12 -12.93 9.36
C LYS A 176 -14.39 -14.17 9.86
N PRO A 177 -14.29 -14.38 11.19
CA PRO A 177 -13.79 -15.62 11.75
C PRO A 177 -14.46 -16.87 11.17
N GLY A 178 -13.66 -17.92 10.96
CA GLY A 178 -14.11 -19.22 10.44
C GLY A 178 -14.35 -19.27 8.93
N ARG A 179 -14.24 -18.15 8.20
CA ARG A 179 -14.25 -18.15 6.72
C ARG A 179 -12.87 -18.49 6.17
N ALA A 180 -12.85 -19.03 4.96
CA ALA A 180 -11.60 -19.15 4.20
C ALA A 180 -11.15 -17.76 3.72
N LEU A 181 -9.84 -17.49 3.80
CA LEU A 181 -9.21 -16.25 3.37
C LEU A 181 -9.40 -15.97 1.87
N SER A 182 -9.59 -17.02 1.05
CA SER A 182 -9.94 -16.92 -0.37
C SER A 182 -11.20 -16.10 -0.66
N VAL A 183 -12.03 -15.80 0.35
CA VAL A 183 -13.16 -14.87 0.21
C VAL A 183 -12.73 -13.47 -0.21
N VAL A 184 -11.54 -13.01 0.19
CA VAL A 184 -11.01 -11.67 -0.14
C VAL A 184 -10.89 -11.51 -1.66
N GLY A 185 -10.06 -12.34 -2.29
CA GLY A 185 -9.84 -12.26 -3.73
C GLY A 185 -11.08 -12.58 -4.56
N ARG A 186 -11.93 -13.52 -4.11
CA ARG A 186 -13.22 -13.81 -4.76
C ARG A 186 -14.13 -12.58 -4.83
N VAL A 187 -14.23 -11.81 -3.74
CA VAL A 187 -15.09 -10.62 -3.68
C VAL A 187 -14.55 -9.51 -4.57
N ILE A 188 -13.23 -9.28 -4.54
CA ILE A 188 -12.55 -8.25 -5.33
C ILE A 188 -12.69 -8.55 -6.83
N GLU A 189 -12.29 -9.74 -7.28
CA GLU A 189 -12.31 -10.11 -8.69
C GLU A 189 -13.75 -10.15 -9.24
N ALA A 190 -14.72 -10.66 -8.47
CA ALA A 190 -16.12 -10.66 -8.89
C ALA A 190 -16.69 -9.25 -9.06
N TYR A 191 -16.26 -8.29 -8.23
CA TYR A 191 -16.67 -6.89 -8.36
C TYR A 191 -15.97 -6.21 -9.55
N ALA A 192 -14.65 -6.31 -9.66
CA ALA A 192 -13.85 -5.72 -10.73
C ALA A 192 -14.32 -6.17 -12.13
N LYS A 193 -14.62 -7.47 -12.27
CA LYS A 193 -15.09 -8.08 -13.53
C LYS A 193 -16.38 -7.46 -14.07
N ARG A 194 -17.25 -6.89 -13.22
CA ARG A 194 -18.48 -6.20 -13.67
C ARG A 194 -18.22 -4.97 -14.53
N PHE A 195 -17.01 -4.42 -14.45
CA PHE A 195 -16.59 -3.22 -15.17
C PHE A 195 -15.54 -3.52 -16.24
N GLY A 196 -15.21 -4.79 -16.47
CA GLY A 196 -14.17 -5.19 -17.42
C GLY A 196 -12.75 -4.92 -16.93
N TYR A 197 -12.55 -4.69 -15.62
CA TYR A 197 -11.23 -4.44 -15.04
C TYR A 197 -10.51 -5.75 -14.69
N ASN A 198 -9.19 -5.70 -14.67
CA ASN A 198 -8.34 -6.82 -14.29
C ASN A 198 -7.72 -6.60 -12.91
N VAL A 199 -7.52 -7.67 -12.13
CA VAL A 199 -6.93 -7.60 -10.79
C VAL A 199 -5.52 -8.19 -10.84
N VAL A 200 -4.53 -7.40 -10.40
CA VAL A 200 -3.12 -7.82 -10.37
C VAL A 200 -2.96 -9.07 -9.52
N ARG A 201 -2.11 -9.99 -10.00
CA ARG A 201 -1.91 -11.32 -9.38
C ARG A 201 -0.53 -11.54 -8.78
N SER A 202 0.45 -10.73 -9.16
CA SER A 202 1.84 -10.90 -8.73
C SER A 202 2.17 -10.20 -7.42
N PHE A 203 1.28 -9.33 -6.94
CA PHE A 203 1.37 -8.60 -5.69
C PHE A 203 0.07 -8.80 -4.91
N THR A 204 0.18 -9.02 -3.61
CA THR A 204 -0.89 -9.52 -2.74
C THR A 204 -0.85 -8.80 -1.42
N GLY A 205 -1.97 -8.77 -0.70
CA GLY A 205 -1.91 -8.40 0.71
C GLY A 205 -1.04 -9.38 1.48
N HIS A 206 -0.66 -8.98 2.68
CA HIS A 206 0.25 -9.73 3.51
C HIS A 206 -0.12 -9.65 4.99
N GLY A 207 0.34 -10.61 5.77
CA GLY A 207 0.34 -10.43 7.21
C GLY A 207 1.37 -9.37 7.61
N VAL A 208 0.97 -8.52 8.55
CA VAL A 208 1.73 -7.36 9.03
C VAL A 208 1.61 -7.27 10.54
N GLY A 209 2.68 -6.84 11.22
CA GLY A 209 2.73 -6.74 12.66
C GLY A 209 4.14 -6.40 13.12
N PRO A 210 4.79 -7.22 13.97
CA PRO A 210 6.21 -7.04 14.29
C PRO A 210 7.12 -7.15 13.07
N THR A 211 6.83 -8.06 12.14
CA THR A 211 7.47 -8.09 10.83
C THR A 211 6.65 -7.28 9.83
N PHE A 212 7.34 -6.59 8.91
CA PHE A 212 6.70 -5.83 7.82
C PHE A 212 5.88 -6.80 6.94
N HIS A 213 6.49 -7.90 6.49
CA HIS A 213 5.83 -8.98 5.74
C HIS A 213 6.06 -10.33 6.44
N ASN A 214 5.03 -10.86 7.12
CA ASN A 214 5.18 -12.03 8.00
C ASN A 214 5.01 -13.39 7.30
N GLY A 215 4.77 -13.40 5.98
CA GLY A 215 4.62 -14.61 5.17
C GLY A 215 3.19 -15.10 4.95
N LEU A 216 2.19 -14.54 5.65
CA LEU A 216 0.79 -14.72 5.23
C LEU A 216 0.59 -14.01 3.90
N ILE A 217 0.04 -14.71 2.91
CA ILE A 217 -0.25 -14.18 1.57
C ILE A 217 -1.77 -14.03 1.44
N VAL A 218 -2.24 -12.86 1.02
CA VAL A 218 -3.66 -12.52 0.84
C VAL A 218 -3.92 -12.16 -0.64
N PRO A 219 -4.22 -13.14 -1.51
CA PRO A 219 -4.50 -12.88 -2.92
C PRO A 219 -5.75 -12.01 -3.13
N HIS A 220 -5.67 -11.11 -4.11
CA HIS A 220 -6.78 -10.25 -4.54
C HIS A 220 -7.62 -10.83 -5.69
N TYR A 221 -7.24 -12.01 -6.19
CA TYR A 221 -7.95 -12.77 -7.22
C TYR A 221 -8.56 -14.05 -6.61
N ASP A 222 -9.55 -14.66 -7.26
CA ASP A 222 -10.17 -15.90 -6.79
C ASP A 222 -9.18 -17.07 -6.89
N ASP A 223 -8.54 -17.40 -5.76
CA ASP A 223 -7.75 -18.60 -5.58
C ASP A 223 -8.54 -19.62 -4.75
N PRO A 224 -9.19 -20.61 -5.40
CA PRO A 224 -9.96 -21.62 -4.68
C PRO A 224 -9.09 -22.61 -3.90
N ASN A 225 -7.78 -22.62 -4.10
CA ASN A 225 -6.86 -23.52 -3.40
C ASN A 225 -6.31 -22.93 -2.10
N LEU A 226 -6.54 -21.63 -1.85
CA LEU A 226 -6.15 -20.99 -0.60
C LEU A 226 -7.08 -21.45 0.55
N ASP A 227 -6.52 -22.29 1.42
CA ASP A 227 -7.22 -23.01 2.48
C ASP A 227 -7.00 -22.44 3.90
N ILE A 228 -6.42 -21.25 4.00
CA ILE A 228 -6.22 -20.55 5.28
C ILE A 228 -7.58 -20.12 5.85
N VAL A 229 -7.83 -20.48 7.11
CA VAL A 229 -9.01 -20.05 7.87
C VAL A 229 -8.71 -18.74 8.59
N ILE A 230 -9.65 -17.80 8.51
CA ILE A 230 -9.59 -16.52 9.20
C ILE A 230 -9.87 -16.75 10.70
N GLU A 231 -8.96 -16.31 11.57
CA GLU A 231 -9.03 -16.48 13.03
C GLU A 231 -9.00 -15.12 13.75
N PRO A 232 -9.72 -14.95 14.88
CA PRO A 232 -9.62 -13.74 15.70
C PRO A 232 -8.17 -13.45 16.10
N GLY A 233 -7.80 -12.17 16.03
CA GLY A 233 -6.45 -11.67 16.29
C GLY A 233 -5.50 -11.76 15.10
N MET A 234 -5.89 -12.38 13.97
CA MET A 234 -5.07 -12.31 12.75
C MET A 234 -4.95 -10.85 12.27
N THR A 235 -3.73 -10.45 11.91
CA THR A 235 -3.45 -9.12 11.34
C THR A 235 -2.88 -9.23 9.93
N PHE A 236 -3.47 -8.50 8.99
CA PHE A 236 -3.07 -8.50 7.59
C PHE A 236 -3.58 -7.29 6.82
N THR A 237 -3.05 -7.09 5.62
CA THR A 237 -3.45 -6.05 4.66
C THR A 237 -4.41 -6.64 3.61
N ILE A 238 -5.30 -5.79 3.10
CA ILE A 238 -6.00 -6.02 1.83
C ILE A 238 -5.71 -4.80 0.97
N GLU A 239 -5.04 -4.99 -0.16
CA GLU A 239 -4.40 -3.93 -0.95
C GLU A 239 -4.59 -4.10 -2.48
N PRO A 240 -5.81 -4.34 -3.01
CA PRO A 240 -5.97 -4.72 -4.41
C PRO A 240 -5.52 -3.62 -5.37
N MET A 241 -4.62 -4.00 -6.29
CA MET A 241 -4.29 -3.22 -7.48
C MET A 241 -5.20 -3.66 -8.64
N ILE A 242 -5.93 -2.71 -9.22
CA ILE A 242 -6.90 -2.96 -10.29
C ILE A 242 -6.50 -2.16 -11.54
N ASN A 243 -6.33 -2.88 -12.65
CA ASN A 243 -5.90 -2.31 -13.93
C ASN A 243 -7.10 -2.11 -14.87
N LEU A 244 -7.07 -1.02 -15.63
CA LEU A 244 -7.92 -0.87 -16.82
C LEU A 244 -7.51 -1.81 -17.95
N GLY A 245 -6.20 -2.01 -18.09
CA GLY A 245 -5.60 -2.84 -19.13
C GLY A 245 -5.28 -4.26 -18.67
N SER A 246 -4.24 -4.82 -19.28
CA SER A 246 -3.74 -6.18 -19.07
C SER A 246 -3.07 -6.39 -17.71
N LEU A 247 -2.69 -7.64 -17.44
CA LEU A 247 -1.98 -8.07 -16.21
C LEU A 247 -0.46 -8.11 -16.38
N ASP A 248 0.04 -8.00 -17.60
CA ASP A 248 1.47 -8.06 -17.88
C ASP A 248 2.14 -6.80 -17.36
N TYR A 249 3.17 -6.99 -16.54
CA TYR A 249 3.94 -5.91 -15.91
C TYR A 249 5.42 -6.01 -16.27
N GLU A 250 6.11 -4.88 -16.12
CA GLU A 250 7.56 -4.79 -16.13
C GLU A 250 8.04 -4.13 -14.84
N ILE A 251 9.26 -4.47 -14.42
CA ILE A 251 9.95 -3.81 -13.32
C ILE A 251 11.04 -2.94 -13.95
N TRP A 252 11.10 -1.67 -13.55
CA TRP A 252 12.11 -0.73 -14.06
C TRP A 252 13.53 -1.11 -13.62
N ASP A 253 14.54 -0.48 -14.23
CA ASP A 253 15.96 -0.71 -13.89
C ASP A 253 16.31 -0.32 -12.44
N ASP A 254 15.44 0.43 -11.77
CA ASP A 254 15.54 0.74 -10.33
C ASP A 254 15.20 -0.46 -9.42
N THR A 255 14.75 -1.58 -10.00
CA THR A 255 14.40 -2.86 -9.35
C THR A 255 13.16 -2.82 -8.46
N TRP A 256 12.45 -1.70 -8.38
CA TRP A 256 11.29 -1.50 -7.52
C TRP A 256 10.04 -1.14 -8.30
N THR A 257 10.11 -0.14 -9.17
CA THR A 257 8.93 0.45 -9.80
C THR A 257 8.27 -0.57 -10.74
N VAL A 258 7.05 -0.96 -10.42
CA VAL A 258 6.26 -1.93 -11.19
C VAL A 258 5.29 -1.17 -12.09
N ALA A 259 5.37 -1.37 -13.40
CA ALA A 259 4.51 -0.67 -14.36
C ALA A 259 3.74 -1.64 -15.25
N THR A 260 2.54 -1.26 -15.69
CA THR A 260 1.83 -1.99 -16.74
C THR A 260 2.61 -1.91 -18.06
N THR A 261 2.66 -3.01 -18.81
CA THR A 261 3.35 -3.05 -20.11
C THR A 261 2.58 -2.29 -21.20
N ASP A 262 1.25 -2.25 -21.11
CA ASP A 262 0.36 -1.57 -22.05
C ASP A 262 0.11 -0.09 -21.72
N LYS A 263 0.70 0.41 -20.64
CA LYS A 263 0.59 1.79 -20.15
C LYS A 263 -0.84 2.21 -19.80
N GLN A 264 -1.73 1.24 -19.58
CA GLN A 264 -3.06 1.51 -19.03
C GLN A 264 -2.96 1.74 -17.54
N TRP A 265 -3.91 2.52 -17.02
CA TRP A 265 -3.87 3.02 -15.66
C TRP A 265 -4.33 1.96 -14.66
N THR A 266 -3.84 2.11 -13.44
CA THR A 266 -4.11 1.25 -12.30
C THR A 266 -4.37 2.11 -11.06
N ALA A 267 -5.08 1.53 -10.09
CA ALA A 267 -5.32 2.16 -8.80
C ALA A 267 -5.27 1.11 -7.70
N GLN A 268 -4.92 1.55 -6.49
CA GLN A 268 -4.76 0.71 -5.31
C GLN A 268 -5.29 1.45 -4.07
N PHE A 269 -5.87 0.68 -3.17
CA PHE A 269 -6.26 1.12 -1.83
C PHE A 269 -5.91 0.01 -0.86
N GLU A 270 -5.50 0.39 0.34
CA GLU A 270 -5.07 -0.57 1.34
C GLU A 270 -5.43 -0.19 2.76
N HIS A 271 -5.79 -1.22 3.53
CA HIS A 271 -5.84 -1.13 4.97
C HIS A 271 -5.17 -2.32 5.66
N THR A 272 -4.35 -2.03 6.67
CA THR A 272 -4.06 -2.97 7.77
C THR A 272 -5.30 -3.17 8.65
N MET A 273 -5.62 -4.42 8.95
CA MET A 273 -6.76 -4.77 9.80
C MET A 273 -6.43 -5.89 10.78
N VAL A 274 -7.25 -5.98 11.83
CA VAL A 274 -7.27 -7.11 12.77
C VAL A 274 -8.63 -7.79 12.76
N VAL A 275 -8.64 -9.11 12.72
CA VAL A 275 -9.87 -9.91 12.83
C VAL A 275 -10.36 -9.88 14.27
N THR A 276 -11.64 -9.55 14.48
CA THR A 276 -12.29 -9.58 15.80
C THR A 276 -13.14 -10.84 15.95
N ASP A 277 -13.73 -11.08 17.12
CA ASP A 277 -14.55 -12.27 17.39
C ASP A 277 -15.79 -12.39 16.48
N ASP A 278 -16.28 -11.27 15.93
CA ASP A 278 -17.50 -11.19 15.12
C ASP A 278 -17.31 -10.51 13.75
N GLY A 279 -16.09 -10.08 13.42
CA GLY A 279 -15.80 -9.36 12.18
C GLY A 279 -14.34 -8.95 12.03
N VAL A 280 -14.13 -7.66 11.73
CA VAL A 280 -12.83 -7.08 11.45
C VAL A 280 -12.81 -5.61 11.88
N GLU A 281 -11.67 -5.16 12.39
CA GLU A 281 -11.40 -3.77 12.74
C GLU A 281 -10.28 -3.24 11.82
N ILE A 282 -10.52 -2.10 11.17
CA ILE A 282 -9.49 -1.40 10.40
C ILE A 282 -8.61 -0.61 11.35
N LEU A 283 -7.29 -0.82 11.30
CA LEU A 283 -6.32 -0.16 12.19
C LEU A 283 -5.72 1.11 11.58
N THR A 284 -5.94 1.34 10.28
CA THR A 284 -5.40 2.48 9.52
C THR A 284 -6.48 3.47 9.12
N LEU A 285 -7.29 3.88 10.10
CA LEU A 285 -8.16 5.05 9.99
C LEU A 285 -7.51 6.24 10.73
N PRO A 286 -7.64 7.49 10.22
CA PRO A 286 -7.07 8.69 10.85
C PRO A 286 -7.54 8.98 12.28
#